data_AF-A0A8T1YK71-F1
#
_entry.id   AF-A0A8T1YK71-F1
#
_cell.length_a   1.000
_cell.length_b   1.000
_cell.length_c   1.000
_cell.angle_alpha   90.00
_cell.angle_beta   90.00
_cell.angle_gamma   90.00
#
_symmetry.space_group_name_H-M   'P 1'
#
loop_
_entity.id
_entity.type
_entity.pdbx_description
1 polymer ?
#
loop_
_entity_poly.entity_id
_entity_poly.type
_entity_poly.pdbx_seq_one_letter_code
_entity_poly.pdbx_strand_id
1 'polypeptide(L)'
;MAGARSKADVTSPLRYDERLRILEAATEKMRKEGALDSNLNLGVIASRTVNYDRPELELLVRLAQGNALSTQLLRKRGDPTTEGLKLTIGDFTSAMVDVKPASENESSSSSP
;
A
#
# COMPACT_ATOMS: atom_id res chain seq x y z
N MET A 1 -33.48 -15.73 26.19
CA MET A 1 -32.56 -14.58 26.37
C MET A 1 -31.72 -14.44 25.12
N ALA A 2 -31.83 -13.29 24.46
CA ALA A 2 -31.24 -13.03 23.15
C ALA A 2 -29.70 -13.03 23.22
N GLY A 3 -29.06 -13.75 22.29
CA GLY A 3 -27.63 -13.66 22.06
C GLY A 3 -27.29 -12.31 21.45
N ALA A 4 -26.69 -11.43 22.24
CA ALA A 4 -26.08 -10.22 21.74
C ALA A 4 -24.77 -10.61 21.03
N ARG A 5 -24.83 -10.76 19.70
CA ARG A 5 -23.65 -10.86 18.84
C ARG A 5 -22.80 -9.61 19.02
N SER A 6 -21.50 -9.85 19.18
CA SER A 6 -20.41 -8.93 19.50
C SER A 6 -20.53 -7.58 18.79
N LYS A 7 -20.72 -6.52 19.59
CA LYS A 7 -20.48 -5.15 19.11
C LYS A 7 -18.98 -4.93 19.03
N ALA A 8 -18.54 -4.47 17.87
CA ALA A 8 -17.28 -3.75 17.64
C ALA A 8 -15.98 -4.55 17.91
N ASP A 9 -15.60 -5.41 16.97
CA ASP A 9 -14.18 -5.48 16.63
C ASP A 9 -13.89 -4.21 15.81
N VAL A 10 -13.75 -3.08 16.50
CA VAL A 10 -13.01 -1.95 15.95
C VAL A 10 -11.57 -2.47 15.91
N THR A 11 -11.20 -3.08 14.78
CA THR A 11 -9.85 -3.53 14.53
C THR A 11 -8.93 -2.36 14.84
N SER A 12 -8.20 -2.48 15.95
CA SER A 12 -7.29 -1.42 16.37
C SER A 12 -6.22 -1.30 15.28
N PRO A 13 -5.87 -0.08 14.86
CA PRO A 13 -4.87 0.10 13.82
C PRO A 13 -3.59 -0.62 14.21
N LEU A 14 -3.04 -1.39 13.27
CA LEU A 14 -1.77 -2.12 13.45
C LEU A 14 -0.68 -1.19 13.99
N ARG A 15 0.27 -1.68 14.78
CA ARG A 15 1.41 -0.85 15.23
C ARG A 15 2.36 -0.55 14.07
N TYR A 16 3.15 0.52 14.21
CA TYR A 16 4.16 0.90 13.20
C TYR A 16 5.06 -0.27 12.80
N ASP A 17 5.60 -1.02 13.77
CA ASP A 17 6.49 -2.17 13.50
C ASP A 17 5.78 -3.31 12.76
N GLU A 18 4.48 -3.51 13.01
CA GLU A 18 3.69 -4.53 12.32
C GLU A 18 3.46 -4.14 10.86
N ARG A 19 3.06 -2.88 10.63
CA ARG A 19 2.86 -2.36 9.27
C ARG A 19 4.16 -2.40 8.47
N LEU A 20 5.27 -1.99 9.09
CA LEU A 20 6.60 -2.04 8.48
C LEU A 20 6.96 -3.47 8.08
N ARG A 21 6.81 -4.45 8.99
CA ARG A 21 7.08 -5.86 8.69
C ARG A 21 6.21 -6.41 7.56
N ILE A 22 4.94 -6.03 7.51
CA ILE A 22 4.02 -6.45 6.44
C ILE A 22 4.49 -5.89 5.09
N LEU A 23 4.83 -4.59 5.04
CA LEU A 23 5.36 -3.96 3.84
C LEU A 23 6.69 -4.58 3.41
N GLU A 24 7.60 -4.86 4.35
CA GLU A 24 8.87 -5.55 4.09
C GLU A 24 8.65 -6.95 3.52
N ALA A 25 7.73 -7.73 4.09
CA ALA A 25 7.40 -9.07 3.60
C ALA A 25 6.75 -9.03 2.21
N ALA A 26 5.80 -8.11 2.00
CA ALA A 26 5.11 -7.96 0.72
C ALA A 26 6.05 -7.49 -0.41
N THR A 27 7.07 -6.70 -0.07
CA THR A 27 8.08 -6.21 -1.01
C THR A 27 9.36 -7.04 -1.04
N GLU A 28 9.44 -8.12 -0.25
CA GLU A 28 10.65 -8.94 -0.11
C GLU A 28 11.09 -9.53 -1.45
N LYS A 29 10.13 -10.10 -2.19
CA LYS A 29 10.36 -10.65 -3.54
C LYS A 29 10.86 -9.57 -4.50
N MET A 30 10.23 -8.40 -4.49
CA MET A 30 10.60 -7.27 -5.34
C MET A 30 12.00 -6.75 -5.02
N ARG A 31 12.35 -6.71 -3.74
CA ARG A 31 13.70 -6.35 -3.29
C ARG A 31 14.73 -7.33 -3.83
N LYS A 32 14.46 -8.63 -3.74
CA LYS A 32 15.33 -9.70 -4.27
C LYS A 32 15.49 -9.61 -5.79
N GLU A 33 14.42 -9.22 -6.49
CA GLU A 33 14.40 -9.00 -7.94
C GLU A 33 15.02 -7.64 -8.37
N GLY A 34 15.41 -6.78 -7.41
CA GLY A 34 15.95 -5.45 -7.70
C GLY A 34 14.89 -4.45 -8.17
N ALA A 35 13.61 -4.73 -7.94
CA ALA A 35 12.47 -3.94 -8.39
C ALA A 35 12.05 -2.81 -7.43
N LEU A 36 12.77 -2.60 -6.34
CA LEU A 36 12.59 -1.47 -5.42
C LEU A 36 13.65 -0.40 -5.69
N ASP A 37 13.22 0.86 -5.76
CA ASP A 37 14.16 1.97 -5.86
C ASP A 37 15.02 2.08 -4.60
N SER A 38 16.30 2.44 -4.75
CA SER A 38 17.22 2.61 -3.62
C SER A 38 16.83 3.75 -2.69
N ASN A 39 16.03 4.71 -3.16
CA ASN A 39 15.52 5.82 -2.37
C ASN A 39 14.17 5.48 -1.71
N LEU A 40 13.57 4.32 -1.98
CA LEU A 40 12.31 3.91 -1.37
C LEU A 40 12.53 3.55 0.10
N ASN A 41 11.84 4.25 0.99
CA ASN A 41 11.85 3.96 2.43
C ASN A 41 10.48 3.46 2.90
N LEU A 42 10.39 2.16 3.21
CA LEU A 42 9.17 1.52 3.70
C LEU A 42 8.71 2.08 5.07
N GLY A 43 9.62 2.61 5.89
CA GLY A 43 9.27 3.27 7.15
C GLY A 43 8.46 4.56 6.95
N VAL A 44 8.76 5.30 5.88
CA VAL A 44 7.95 6.48 5.49
C VAL A 44 6.55 6.04 5.06
N ILE A 45 6.44 4.94 4.30
CA ILE A 45 5.16 4.38 3.88
C ILE A 45 4.36 3.92 5.11
N ALA A 46 4.97 3.14 6.01
CA ALA A 46 4.34 2.67 7.25
C ALA A 46 3.86 3.81 8.16
N SER A 47 4.55 4.95 8.15
CA SER A 47 4.15 6.14 8.91
C SER A 47 2.91 6.82 8.31
N ARG A 48 2.72 6.74 6.99
CA ARG A 48 1.57 7.32 6.28
C ARG A 48 0.33 6.41 6.31
N THR A 49 0.53 5.10 6.43
CA THR A 49 -0.54 4.11 6.42
C THR A 49 -1.02 3.74 7.83
N VAL A 50 -1.11 4.70 8.74
CA VAL A 50 -1.46 4.45 10.15
C VAL A 50 -2.84 3.82 10.33
N ASN A 51 -3.77 4.12 9.42
CA ASN A 51 -5.14 3.61 9.44
C ASN A 51 -5.30 2.31 8.63
N TYR A 52 -4.21 1.73 8.12
CA TYR A 52 -4.26 0.58 7.22
C TYR A 52 -4.08 -0.72 7.99
N ASP A 53 -4.89 -1.70 7.62
CA ASP A 53 -4.80 -3.08 8.05
C ASP A 53 -3.95 -3.93 7.10
N ARG A 54 -3.65 -5.16 7.51
CA ARG A 54 -2.84 -6.10 6.73
C ARG A 54 -3.27 -6.23 5.25
N PRO A 55 -4.56 -6.49 4.91
CA PRO A 55 -4.96 -6.64 3.51
C PRO A 55 -4.77 -5.36 2.70
N GLU A 56 -4.87 -4.19 3.34
CA GLU A 56 -4.74 -2.89 2.67
C GLU A 56 -3.28 -2.57 2.39
N LEU A 57 -2.37 -2.91 3.31
CA LEU A 57 -0.93 -2.81 3.07
C LEU A 57 -0.48 -3.74 1.94
N GLU A 58 -1.02 -4.96 1.88
CA GLU A 58 -0.74 -5.88 0.77
C GLU A 58 -1.31 -5.37 -0.56
N LEU A 59 -2.53 -4.82 -0.55
CA LEU A 59 -3.15 -4.20 -1.72
C LEU A 59 -2.37 -2.97 -2.19
N LEU A 60 -1.89 -2.14 -1.26
CA LEU A 60 -1.10 -0.95 -1.55
C LEU A 60 0.14 -1.30 -2.38
N VAL A 61 0.87 -2.34 -1.99
CA VAL A 61 2.07 -2.80 -2.73
C VAL A 61 1.69 -3.28 -4.13
N ARG A 62 0.56 -3.99 -4.27
CA ARG A 62 0.06 -4.46 -5.58
C ARG A 62 -0.31 -3.30 -6.51
N LEU A 63 -1.02 -2.29 -6.00
CA LEU A 63 -1.36 -1.11 -6.78
C LEU A 63 -0.11 -0.29 -7.14
N ALA A 64 0.83 -0.14 -6.22
CA ALA A 64 2.10 0.53 -6.50
C ALA A 64 2.88 -0.16 -7.63
N GLN A 65 2.88 -1.49 -7.70
CA GLN A 65 3.45 -2.22 -8.84
C GLN A 65 2.73 -1.88 -10.16
N GLY A 66 1.39 -1.90 -10.15
CA GLY A 66 0.58 -1.56 -11.31
C GLY A 66 0.82 -0.12 -11.81
N ASN A 67 0.96 0.82 -10.88
CA ASN A 67 1.26 2.23 -11.16
C ASN A 67 2.64 2.39 -11.81
N ALA A 68 3.64 1.69 -11.29
CA ALA A 68 4.98 1.70 -11.85
C ALA A 68 4.99 1.08 -13.27
N LEU A 69 4.27 -0.03 -13.49
CA LEU A 69 4.14 -0.67 -14.81
C LEU A 69 3.42 0.23 -15.81
N SER A 70 2.33 0.87 -15.39
CA SER A 70 1.57 1.82 -16.21
C SER A 70 2.41 3.04 -16.58
N THR A 71 3.23 3.54 -15.65
CA THR A 71 4.16 4.63 -15.94
C THR A 71 5.26 4.18 -16.91
N GLN A 72 5.74 2.95 -16.78
CA GLN A 72 6.73 2.38 -17.70
C GLN A 72 6.16 2.21 -19.11
N LEU A 73 4.90 1.79 -19.26
CA LEU A 73 4.17 1.75 -20.54
C LEU A 73 4.10 3.12 -21.21
N LEU A 74 3.79 4.15 -20.43
CA LEU A 74 3.69 5.52 -20.94
C LEU A 74 5.06 6.05 -21.39
N ARG A 75 6.15 5.60 -20.76
CA ARG A 75 7.52 6.07 -21.04
C ARG A 75 8.24 5.28 -22.13
N LYS A 76 8.00 3.97 -22.22
CA LYS A 76 8.63 3.09 -23.22
C LYS A 76 7.61 2.71 -24.29
N ARG A 77 7.95 2.91 -25.55
CA ARG A 77 7.17 2.42 -26.69
C ARG A 77 7.42 0.90 -26.82
N GLY A 78 6.66 0.09 -26.07
CA GLY A 78 6.77 -1.37 -26.06
C GLY A 78 5.96 -2.01 -24.92
N ASP A 79 5.95 -3.34 -24.87
CA ASP A 79 5.24 -4.09 -23.82
C ASP A 79 5.83 -3.83 -22.42
N PRO A 80 4.98 -3.76 -21.38
CA PRO A 80 5.45 -3.57 -20.02
C PRO A 80 6.09 -4.86 -19.53
N THR A 81 7.39 -4.80 -19.25
CA THR A 81 8.09 -5.89 -18.58
C THR A 81 8.26 -5.54 -17.12
N THR A 82 8.08 -6.54 -16.25
CA THR A 82 8.49 -6.46 -14.84
C THR A 82 10.01 -6.40 -14.70
N GLU A 83 10.75 -6.83 -15.73
CA GLU A 83 12.21 -6.72 -15.79
C GLU A 83 12.65 -5.25 -15.82
N GLY A 84 13.36 -4.85 -14.76
CA GLY A 84 13.88 -3.49 -14.57
C GLY A 84 12.86 -2.46 -14.06
N LEU A 85 11.66 -2.90 -13.67
CA LEU A 85 10.69 -2.05 -12.98
C LEU A 85 11.32 -1.52 -11.68
N LYS A 86 11.19 -0.23 -11.38
CA LYS A 86 11.62 0.33 -10.10
C LYS A 86 10.46 1.04 -9.43
N LEU A 87 9.99 0.47 -8.33
CA LEU A 87 8.97 1.15 -7.52
C LEU A 87 9.61 2.27 -6.72
N THR A 88 9.00 3.43 -6.86
CA THR A 88 9.38 4.66 -6.19
C THR A 88 8.35 5.02 -5.12
N ILE A 89 8.70 5.98 -4.25
CA ILE A 89 7.76 6.54 -3.27
C ILE A 89 6.51 7.10 -3.95
N GLY A 90 6.64 7.62 -5.18
CA GLY A 90 5.52 8.16 -5.95
C GLY A 90 4.46 7.10 -6.25
N ASP A 91 4.88 5.89 -6.63
CA ASP A 91 3.96 4.79 -6.96
C ASP A 91 3.13 4.37 -5.75
N PHE A 92 3.77 4.30 -4.57
CA PHE A 92 3.10 4.06 -3.30
C PHE A 92 2.17 5.21 -2.92
N THR A 93 2.60 6.46 -3.10
CA THR A 93 1.79 7.63 -2.76
C THR A 93 0.52 7.69 -3.62
N SER A 94 0.63 7.40 -4.91
CA SER A 94 -0.54 7.27 -5.79
C SER A 94 -1.45 6.12 -5.34
N ALA A 95 -0.88 4.96 -5.02
CA ALA A 95 -1.66 3.81 -4.56
C ALA A 95 -2.40 4.09 -3.23
N MET A 96 -1.84 4.92 -2.33
CA MET A 96 -2.52 5.30 -1.07
C MET A 96 -3.83 6.06 -1.33
N VAL A 97 -3.93 6.79 -2.45
CA VAL A 97 -5.17 7.50 -2.82
C VAL A 97 -6.27 6.51 -3.21
N ASP A 98 -5.89 5.41 -3.86
CA ASP A 98 -6.83 4.38 -4.33
C ASP A 98 -7.21 3.38 -3.23
N VAL A 99 -6.26 3.02 -2.34
CA VAL A 99 -6.52 2.14 -1.20
C VAL A 99 -7.16 2.92 -0.07
N LYS A 100 -8.49 2.84 0.05
CA LYS A 100 -9.22 3.36 1.20
C LYS A 100 -8.98 2.49 2.45
N PRO A 101 -8.55 3.08 3.58
CA PRO A 101 -8.43 2.33 4.82
C PRO A 101 -9.80 2.00 5.41
N ALA A 102 -9.93 0.82 6.03
CA ALA A 102 -11.17 0.30 6.58
C ALA A 102 -11.72 1.17 7.72
N SER A 103 -10.82 1.88 8.40
CA SER A 103 -11.18 2.83 9.47
C SER A 103 -11.63 4.20 8.95
N GLU A 104 -11.41 4.55 7.67
CA GLU A 104 -11.98 5.75 7.04
C GLU A 104 -13.41 5.49 6.56
N ASN A 105 -14.31 5.34 7.52
CA ASN A 105 -15.75 5.33 7.25
C ASN A 105 -16.50 6.49 7.90
N GLU A 106 -15.81 7.59 8.24
CA GLU A 106 -16.44 8.86 8.59
C GLU A 106 -15.49 10.03 8.31
N SER A 107 -15.99 11.04 7.58
CA SER A 107 -15.44 12.40 7.46
C SER A 107 -14.26 12.65 6.51
N SER A 108 -14.53 12.72 5.19
CA SER A 108 -14.08 13.83 4.34
C SER A 108 -14.79 13.80 2.98
N SER A 109 -16.10 14.06 3.02
CA SER A 109 -16.72 14.84 1.96
C SER A 109 -16.32 16.30 2.21
N SER A 110 -15.18 16.69 1.68
CA SER A 110 -14.74 18.08 1.54
C SER A 110 -13.64 18.04 0.48
N SER A 111 -13.78 18.63 -0.69
CA SER A 111 -14.53 19.85 -1.06
C SER A 111 -14.59 19.88 -2.60
N PRO A 112 -14.91 21.00 -3.27
CA PRO A 112 -15.87 22.08 -2.99
C PRO A 112 -17.03 22.12 -4.02
#